data_AF-A0AAW5LFW5-F1
#
_entry.id   AF-A0AAW5LFW5-F1
#
_cell.length_a   1.000
_cell.length_b   1.000
_cell.length_c   1.000
_cell.angle_alpha   90.00
_cell.angle_beta   90.00
_cell.angle_gamma   90.00
#
_symmetry.space_group_name_H-M   'P 1'
#
loop_
_entity.id
_entity.type
_entity.pdbx_description
1 polymer ?
#
loop_
_entity_poly.entity_id
_entity_poly.type
_entity_poly.pdbx_seq_one_letter_code
_entity_poly.pdbx_strand_id
1 'polypeptide(L)'
;MEFKAGDRVHVTRLNGDNVEFYATLKETRTDGVFCLIDCTYHRYETVQVYTPKSFVFGPDKTDYYTLSTDENKGLRWSNGSSAEGTPIMCDEEDTEEPVIQRVEDIEQAIEQQRVYIEKLKHDPVNKPSHYMLGDIEVKDIIAIVADKYHKGSVAHNVASALEYQMRAPEKNGLEDIKKARKCLDFAIENWE
;
A
#
# COMPACT_ATOMS: atom_id res chain seq x y z
N MET A 1 -12.12 -21.33 -14.51
CA MET A 1 -13.18 -21.12 -13.50
C MET A 1 -13.65 -19.70 -13.68
N GLU A 2 -14.92 -19.48 -14.00
CA GLU A 2 -15.46 -18.13 -14.22
C GLU A 2 -16.09 -17.65 -12.92
N PHE A 3 -15.50 -16.63 -12.30
CA PHE A 3 -16.10 -15.94 -11.16
C PHE A 3 -17.09 -14.90 -11.68
N LYS A 4 -18.19 -14.70 -10.95
CA LYS A 4 -19.20 -13.68 -11.22
C LYS A 4 -19.46 -12.83 -9.99
N ALA A 5 -20.04 -11.65 -10.20
CA ALA A 5 -20.54 -10.84 -9.11
C ALA A 5 -21.57 -11.63 -8.27
N GLY A 6 -21.49 -11.49 -6.95
CA GLY A 6 -22.23 -12.26 -5.97
C GLY A 6 -21.53 -13.53 -5.50
N ASP A 7 -20.44 -13.97 -6.15
CA ASP A 7 -19.70 -15.14 -5.68
C ASP A 7 -18.97 -14.84 -4.37
N ARG A 8 -19.14 -15.72 -3.38
CA ARG A 8 -18.34 -15.74 -2.16
C ARG A 8 -16.98 -16.37 -2.44
N VAL A 9 -15.92 -15.71 -2.02
CA VAL A 9 -14.54 -16.15 -2.28
C VAL A 9 -13.70 -16.15 -1.01
N HIS A 10 -12.75 -17.08 -0.97
CA HIS A 10 -11.64 -17.10 -0.02
C HIS A 10 -10.43 -16.44 -0.66
N VAL A 11 -10.01 -15.29 -0.14
CA VAL A 11 -8.88 -14.50 -0.60
C VAL A 11 -7.63 -14.94 0.13
N THR A 12 -6.61 -15.36 -0.63
CA THR A 12 -5.34 -15.89 -0.11
C THR A 12 -4.12 -15.07 -0.54
N ARG A 13 -4.26 -14.25 -1.59
CA ARG A 13 -3.31 -13.22 -1.99
C ARG A 13 -4.04 -11.93 -2.33
N LEU A 14 -3.50 -10.82 -1.84
CA LEU A 14 -4.01 -9.49 -2.14
C LEU A 14 -2.84 -8.51 -2.24
N ASN A 15 -2.72 -7.80 -3.36
CA ASN A 15 -1.64 -6.84 -3.61
C ASN A 15 -0.21 -7.39 -3.40
N GLY A 16 -0.02 -8.71 -3.58
CA GLY A 16 1.26 -9.40 -3.38
C GLY A 16 1.49 -9.92 -1.95
N ASP A 17 0.63 -9.57 -1.00
CA ASP A 17 0.72 -10.03 0.39
C ASP A 17 -0.08 -11.32 0.61
N ASN A 18 0.42 -12.17 1.51
CA ASN A 18 -0.34 -13.30 2.05
C ASN A 18 -1.45 -12.80 2.96
N VAL A 19 -2.68 -13.18 2.66
CA VAL A 19 -3.87 -12.82 3.44
C VAL A 19 -4.74 -14.07 3.59
N GLU A 20 -5.68 -14.06 4.54
CA GLU A 20 -6.61 -15.17 4.72
C GLU A 20 -7.95 -14.62 5.20
N PHE A 21 -8.88 -14.41 4.27
CA PHE A 21 -10.22 -13.89 4.58
C PHE A 21 -11.23 -14.20 3.49
N TYR A 22 -12.50 -14.06 3.82
CA TYR A 22 -13.63 -14.25 2.92
C TYR A 22 -14.24 -12.91 2.51
N ALA A 23 -14.65 -12.82 1.25
CA ALA A 23 -15.34 -11.66 0.69
C ALA A 23 -16.31 -12.09 -0.40
N THR A 24 -17.23 -11.22 -0.78
CA THR A 24 -18.16 -11.38 -1.90
C THR A 24 -17.71 -10.48 -3.03
N LEU A 25 -17.69 -11.00 -4.26
CA LEU A 25 -17.28 -10.22 -5.43
C LEU A 25 -18.41 -9.31 -5.89
N LYS A 26 -18.11 -8.04 -6.12
CA LYS A 26 -19.01 -7.05 -6.72
C LYS A 26 -18.45 -6.59 -8.06
N GLU A 27 -19.32 -6.53 -9.07
CA GLU A 27 -18.93 -6.00 -10.38
C GLU A 27 -18.54 -4.54 -10.28
N THR A 28 -17.54 -4.14 -11.07
CA THR A 28 -17.13 -2.74 -11.18
C THR A 28 -17.42 -2.23 -12.58
N ARG A 29 -17.36 -0.90 -12.76
CA ARG A 29 -17.50 -0.29 -14.10
C ARG A 29 -16.31 -0.59 -15.03
N THR A 30 -15.22 -1.14 -14.48
CA THR A 30 -13.99 -1.44 -15.21
C THR A 30 -13.90 -2.93 -15.46
N ASP A 31 -13.78 -3.32 -16.74
CA ASP A 31 -13.60 -4.73 -17.08
C ASP A 31 -12.25 -5.25 -16.53
N GLY A 32 -12.25 -6.51 -16.08
CA GLY A 32 -11.06 -7.18 -15.57
C GLY A 32 -10.80 -7.05 -14.07
N VAL A 33 -11.62 -6.32 -13.30
CA VAL A 33 -11.52 -6.23 -11.83
C VAL A 33 -12.88 -6.38 -11.13
N PHE A 34 -12.85 -7.02 -9.97
CA PHE A 34 -13.95 -7.05 -9.01
C PHE A 34 -13.65 -6.15 -7.82
N CYS A 35 -14.70 -5.69 -7.14
CA CYS A 35 -14.61 -5.02 -5.86
C CYS A 35 -15.01 -6.02 -4.75
N LEU A 36 -14.24 -6.09 -3.68
CA LEU A 36 -14.55 -6.94 -2.53
C LEU A 36 -15.58 -6.24 -1.66
N ILE A 37 -16.64 -6.96 -1.31
CA ILE A 37 -17.66 -6.52 -0.35
C ILE A 37 -17.96 -7.63 0.66
N ASP A 38 -18.66 -7.32 1.75
CA ASP A 38 -19.05 -8.30 2.78
C ASP A 38 -17.80 -9.02 3.33
N CYS A 39 -16.70 -8.29 3.51
CA CYS A 39 -15.43 -8.88 3.92
C CYS A 39 -15.50 -9.33 5.38
N THR A 40 -15.01 -10.53 5.68
CA THR A 40 -14.81 -10.99 7.07
C THR A 40 -13.85 -10.09 7.86
N TYR A 41 -12.91 -9.44 7.18
CA TYR A 41 -12.17 -8.30 7.73
C TYR A 41 -12.55 -7.02 6.99
N HIS A 42 -13.27 -6.15 7.68
CA HIS A 42 -13.78 -4.89 7.13
C HIS A 42 -12.69 -3.99 6.50
N ARG A 43 -11.43 -4.10 6.95
CA ARG A 43 -10.29 -3.36 6.36
C ARG A 43 -10.07 -3.62 4.86
N TYR A 44 -10.63 -4.70 4.32
CA TYR A 44 -10.52 -5.06 2.91
C TYR A 44 -11.80 -4.76 2.12
N GLU A 45 -12.80 -4.15 2.76
CA GLU A 45 -14.01 -3.71 2.10
C GLU A 45 -13.66 -2.70 1.00
N THR A 46 -14.35 -2.78 -0.12
CA THR A 46 -14.19 -1.94 -1.32
C THR A 46 -12.88 -2.11 -2.10
N VAL A 47 -11.94 -2.95 -1.62
CA VAL A 47 -10.68 -3.20 -2.33
C VAL A 47 -10.94 -3.86 -3.68
N GLN A 48 -10.22 -3.44 -4.71
CA GLN A 48 -10.31 -4.05 -6.04
C GLN A 48 -9.35 -5.22 -6.17
N VAL A 49 -9.83 -6.31 -6.77
CA VAL A 49 -9.04 -7.49 -7.09
C VAL A 49 -9.13 -7.83 -8.56
N TYR A 50 -8.03 -8.31 -9.12
CA TYR A 50 -8.00 -8.72 -10.52
C TYR A 50 -8.82 -10.00 -10.76
N THR A 51 -9.53 -10.03 -11.89
CA THR A 51 -10.20 -11.24 -12.38
C THR A 51 -9.17 -12.28 -12.86
N PRO A 52 -9.54 -13.56 -12.99
CA PRO A 52 -8.64 -14.57 -13.56
C PRO A 52 -8.22 -14.35 -15.01
N LYS A 53 -8.84 -13.39 -15.71
CA LYS A 53 -8.41 -12.98 -17.06
C LYS A 53 -7.09 -12.19 -17.02
N SER A 54 -6.74 -11.63 -15.87
CA SER A 54 -5.54 -10.83 -15.69
C SER A 54 -4.29 -11.70 -15.53
N PHE A 55 -3.16 -11.26 -16.10
CA PHE A 55 -1.87 -11.94 -15.97
C PHE A 55 -1.28 -11.87 -14.54
N VAL A 56 -1.83 -11.02 -13.68
CA VAL A 56 -1.45 -10.86 -12.27
C VAL A 56 -2.33 -11.66 -11.30
N PHE A 57 -3.22 -12.51 -11.80
CA PHE A 57 -4.03 -13.41 -10.97
C PHE A 57 -3.34 -14.78 -10.80
N GLY A 58 -3.20 -15.27 -9.57
CA GLY A 58 -2.62 -16.59 -9.28
C GLY A 58 -1.98 -16.69 -7.88
N PRO A 59 -1.76 -17.92 -7.37
CA PRO A 59 -1.32 -18.15 -5.98
C PRO A 59 0.03 -17.51 -5.62
N ASP A 60 0.89 -17.30 -6.62
CA ASP A 60 2.19 -16.61 -6.48
C ASP A 60 2.22 -15.26 -7.20
N LYS A 61 1.05 -14.65 -7.42
CA LYS A 61 0.87 -13.37 -8.10
C LYS A 61 0.28 -12.32 -7.16
N THR A 62 -0.15 -11.19 -7.72
CA THR A 62 -0.68 -10.03 -6.99
C THR A 62 -1.94 -10.40 -6.23
N ASP A 63 -2.94 -10.97 -6.93
CA ASP A 63 -4.21 -11.33 -6.33
C ASP A 63 -4.53 -12.80 -6.58
N TYR A 64 -5.10 -13.45 -5.56
CA TYR A 64 -5.59 -14.82 -5.69
C TYR A 64 -6.71 -15.09 -4.70
N TYR A 65 -7.77 -15.69 -5.23
CA TYR A 65 -8.92 -16.11 -4.47
C TYR A 65 -9.59 -17.31 -5.13
N THR A 66 -10.26 -18.12 -4.31
CA THR A 66 -11.01 -19.31 -4.76
C THR A 66 -12.46 -19.19 -4.32
N LEU A 67 -13.39 -19.90 -4.97
CA LEU A 67 -14.77 -19.95 -4.50
C LEU A 67 -14.82 -20.54 -3.08
N SER A 68 -15.55 -19.88 -2.19
CA SER A 68 -15.84 -20.40 -0.87
C SER A 68 -17.12 -21.22 -0.92
N THR A 69 -17.10 -22.43 -0.38
CA THR A 69 -18.33 -23.15 -0.02
C THR A 69 -18.87 -22.56 1.29
N ASP A 70 -20.20 -22.53 1.44
CA ASP A 70 -20.94 -21.86 2.51
C ASP A 70 -20.66 -22.37 3.94
N GLU A 71 -19.82 -23.39 4.10
CA GLU A 71 -19.51 -24.03 5.39
C GLU A 71 -18.67 -23.16 6.33
N ASN A 72 -18.09 -22.05 5.85
CA ASN A 72 -17.22 -21.16 6.65
C ASN A 72 -17.83 -19.80 7.01
N LYS A 73 -19.15 -19.61 6.87
CA LYS A 73 -19.86 -18.36 7.20
C LYS A 73 -19.85 -17.94 8.67
N GLY A 74 -19.13 -18.62 9.58
CA GLY A 74 -19.31 -18.42 11.02
C GLY A 74 -18.10 -18.52 11.95
N LEU A 75 -16.85 -18.71 11.49
CA LEU A 75 -15.71 -18.80 12.42
C LEU A 75 -15.06 -17.43 12.69
N ARG A 76 -15.69 -16.67 13.57
CA ARG A 76 -15.00 -15.64 14.36
C ARG A 76 -14.16 -16.39 15.40
N TRP A 77 -12.86 -16.55 15.18
CA TRP A 77 -11.96 -17.13 16.19
C TRP A 77 -11.83 -16.17 17.38
N SER A 78 -12.61 -16.39 18.43
CA SER A 78 -12.31 -15.88 19.76
C SER A 78 -11.50 -16.94 20.52
N ASN A 79 -10.28 -16.60 20.91
CA ASN A 79 -9.51 -17.41 21.86
C ASN A 79 -10.28 -17.52 23.19
N GLY A 80 -10.75 -18.71 23.57
CA GLY A 80 -11.21 -18.99 24.94
C GLY A 80 -12.36 -19.97 25.08
N SER A 81 -12.00 -21.22 25.40
CA SER A 81 -12.63 -22.19 26.32
C SER A 81 -14.16 -22.35 26.44
N SER A 82 -14.53 -23.63 26.22
CA SER A 82 -15.50 -24.44 27.00
C SER A 82 -17.00 -24.43 26.65
N ALA A 83 -17.41 -25.58 26.10
CA ALA A 83 -18.59 -26.39 26.41
C ALA A 83 -20.01 -25.77 26.39
N GLU A 84 -20.81 -26.36 25.49
CA GLU A 84 -22.26 -26.58 25.52
C GLU A 84 -23.20 -25.36 25.42
N GLY A 85 -24.01 -25.33 24.35
CA GLY A 85 -25.11 -24.38 24.20
C GLY A 85 -25.99 -24.71 22.99
N THR A 86 -27.26 -24.97 23.25
CA THR A 86 -28.37 -25.25 22.32
C THR A 86 -28.62 -24.12 21.31
N PRO A 87 -29.26 -24.38 20.14
CA PRO A 87 -29.53 -23.35 19.14
C PRO A 87 -30.61 -22.39 19.64
N ILE A 88 -30.28 -21.10 19.73
CA ILE A 88 -31.23 -20.02 19.98
C ILE A 88 -31.68 -19.50 18.60
N MET A 89 -32.99 -19.50 18.35
CA MET A 89 -33.56 -18.82 17.19
C MET A 89 -33.42 -17.32 17.40
N CYS A 90 -32.73 -16.63 16.48
CA CYS A 90 -32.61 -15.18 16.52
C CYS A 90 -33.76 -14.58 15.71
N ASP A 91 -34.67 -13.91 16.42
CA ASP A 91 -35.55 -12.92 15.83
C ASP A 91 -34.68 -11.78 15.24
N GLU A 92 -34.95 -11.39 14.00
CA GLU A 92 -34.29 -10.25 13.34
C GLU A 92 -34.77 -8.95 14.00
N GLU A 93 -34.06 -8.50 15.05
CA GLU A 93 -34.13 -7.10 15.48
C GLU A 93 -33.27 -6.25 14.54
N ASP A 94 -33.97 -5.45 13.73
CA ASP A 94 -33.41 -4.41 12.86
C ASP A 94 -32.75 -3.33 13.74
N THR A 95 -31.48 -3.56 14.07
CA THR A 95 -30.69 -2.69 14.93
C THR A 95 -30.02 -1.64 14.05
N GLU A 96 -30.69 -0.50 13.89
CA GLU A 96 -30.08 0.66 13.24
C GLU A 96 -28.81 1.06 14.00
N GLU A 97 -27.66 0.98 13.33
CA GLU A 97 -26.37 1.31 13.93
C GLU A 97 -26.34 2.75 14.52
N PRO A 98 -25.69 2.94 15.68
CA PRO A 98 -25.67 4.22 16.37
C PRO A 98 -24.98 5.30 15.53
N VAL A 99 -25.59 6.48 15.47
CA VAL A 99 -25.17 7.63 14.65
C VAL A 99 -23.68 8.00 14.83
N ILE A 100 -23.10 7.79 16.02
CA ILE A 100 -21.70 8.11 16.30
C ILE A 100 -20.75 7.20 15.50
N GLN A 101 -21.06 5.90 15.38
CA GLN A 101 -20.24 4.95 14.61
C GLN A 101 -20.19 5.34 13.14
N ARG A 102 -21.34 5.73 12.57
CA ARG A 102 -21.44 6.19 11.18
C ARG A 102 -20.60 7.44 10.89
N VAL A 103 -20.46 8.35 11.86
CA VAL A 103 -19.63 9.55 11.70
C VAL A 103 -18.15 9.19 11.69
N GLU A 104 -17.71 8.29 12.58
CA GLU A 104 -16.33 7.80 12.63
C GLU A 104 -15.93 7.09 11.33
N ASP A 105 -16.81 6.25 10.78
CA ASP A 105 -16.58 5.53 9.53
C ASP A 105 -16.47 6.49 8.33
N ILE A 106 -17.27 7.57 8.32
CA ILE A 106 -17.20 8.62 7.30
C ILE A 106 -15.88 9.39 7.40
N GLU A 107 -15.45 9.76 8.61
CA GLU A 107 -14.16 10.43 8.81
C GLU A 107 -12.99 9.55 8.34
N GLN A 108 -13.06 8.25 8.62
CA GLN A 108 -12.05 7.29 8.20
C GLN A 108 -12.01 7.11 6.68
N ALA A 109 -13.18 7.06 6.02
CA ALA A 109 -13.29 6.99 4.57
C ALA A 109 -12.76 8.26 3.88
N ILE A 110 -13.03 9.45 4.45
CA ILE A 110 -12.49 10.72 3.95
C ILE A 110 -10.96 10.71 4.01
N GLU A 111 -10.35 10.26 5.10
CA GLU A 111 -8.89 10.24 5.23
C GLU A 111 -8.24 9.24 4.28
N GLN A 112 -8.83 8.05 4.11
CA GLN A 112 -8.36 7.08 3.11
C GLN A 112 -8.40 7.65 1.69
N GLN A 113 -9.47 8.39 1.35
CA GLN A 113 -9.61 9.02 0.05
C GLN A 113 -8.59 10.15 -0.16
N ARG A 114 -8.26 10.92 0.89
CA ARG A 114 -7.18 11.93 0.84
C ARG A 114 -5.83 11.29 0.54
N VAL A 115 -5.47 10.21 1.26
CA VAL A 115 -4.23 9.45 1.03
C VAL A 115 -4.16 8.88 -0.39
N TYR A 116 -5.28 8.38 -0.93
CA TYR A 116 -5.34 7.87 -2.31
C TYR A 116 -5.13 8.97 -3.35
N ILE A 117 -5.73 10.15 -3.15
CA ILE A 117 -5.53 11.31 -4.03
C ILE A 117 -4.08 11.79 -3.98
N GLU A 118 -3.44 11.78 -2.80
CA GLU A 118 -2.01 12.10 -2.62
C GLU A 118 -1.13 11.14 -3.45
N LYS A 119 -1.43 9.83 -3.39
CA LYS A 119 -0.73 8.80 -4.19
C LYS A 119 -0.93 8.97 -5.69
N LEU A 120 -2.11 9.39 -6.15
CA LEU A 120 -2.35 9.64 -7.58
C LEU A 120 -1.65 10.90 -8.10
N LYS A 121 -1.37 11.88 -7.24
CA LYS A 121 -0.55 13.05 -7.56
C LYS A 121 0.95 12.76 -7.52
N HIS A 122 1.35 11.60 -6.99
CA HIS A 122 2.72 11.16 -6.97
C HIS A 122 3.14 10.77 -8.38
N ASP A 123 3.89 11.65 -9.03
CA ASP A 123 4.61 11.33 -10.25
C ASP A 123 5.99 10.78 -9.83
N PRO A 124 6.19 9.46 -9.74
CA PRO A 124 7.45 8.89 -9.26
C PRO A 124 8.61 9.15 -10.21
N VAL A 125 8.33 9.57 -11.46
CA VAL A 125 9.34 9.82 -12.48
C VAL A 125 9.79 11.27 -12.46
N ASN A 126 8.85 12.22 -12.44
CA ASN A 126 9.17 13.64 -12.48
C ASN A 126 9.25 14.30 -11.09
N LYS A 127 8.61 13.71 -10.07
CA LYS A 127 8.58 14.20 -8.68
C LYS A 127 8.64 13.07 -7.64
N PRO A 128 9.68 12.22 -7.67
CA PRO A 128 9.89 11.24 -6.59
C PRO A 128 10.02 11.94 -5.24
N SER A 129 9.18 11.57 -4.28
CA SER A 129 9.10 12.19 -2.94
C SER A 129 10.46 12.23 -2.22
N HIS A 130 11.26 11.17 -2.39
CA HIS A 130 12.58 11.02 -1.79
C HIS A 130 13.69 11.88 -2.43
N TYR A 131 13.34 12.73 -3.40
CA TYR A 131 14.18 13.79 -3.96
C TYR A 131 13.55 15.19 -3.74
N MET A 132 12.57 15.29 -2.85
CA MET A 132 11.95 16.54 -2.43
C MET A 132 12.36 16.88 -1.00
N LEU A 133 12.73 18.13 -0.75
CA LEU A 133 12.92 18.70 0.59
C LEU A 133 11.87 19.79 0.78
N GLY A 134 10.65 19.37 1.12
CA GLY A 134 9.48 20.24 1.06
C GLY A 134 9.19 20.64 -0.38
N ASP A 135 9.20 21.94 -0.66
CA ASP A 135 8.93 22.50 -2.00
C ASP A 135 10.17 22.58 -2.91
N ILE A 136 11.35 22.17 -2.42
CA ILE A 136 12.61 22.27 -3.16
C ILE A 136 13.04 20.90 -3.69
N GLU A 137 13.39 20.81 -4.96
CA GLU A 137 13.95 19.59 -5.53
C GLU A 137 15.45 19.45 -5.20
N VAL A 138 15.85 18.24 -4.81
CA VAL A 138 17.25 17.88 -4.54
C VAL A 138 18.17 18.24 -5.71
N LYS A 139 17.70 18.12 -6.96
CA LYS A 139 18.47 18.45 -8.16
C LYS A 139 18.86 19.93 -8.22
N ASP A 140 17.99 20.82 -7.74
CA ASP A 140 18.21 22.27 -7.81
C ASP A 140 19.31 22.69 -6.82
N ILE A 141 19.29 22.09 -5.63
CA ILE A 141 20.35 22.24 -4.63
C ILE A 141 21.67 21.70 -5.19
N ILE A 142 21.65 20.51 -5.78
CA ILE A 142 22.83 19.89 -6.39
C ILE A 142 23.43 20.78 -7.48
N ALA A 143 22.60 21.34 -8.37
CA ALA A 143 23.06 22.22 -9.44
C ALA A 143 23.76 23.47 -8.89
N ILE A 144 23.15 24.14 -7.91
CA ILE A 144 23.72 25.35 -7.28
C ILE A 144 25.07 25.06 -6.61
N VAL A 145 25.19 23.92 -5.92
CA VAL A 145 26.42 23.55 -5.23
C VAL A 145 27.49 23.09 -6.21
N ALA A 146 27.15 22.23 -7.17
CA ALA A 146 28.10 21.69 -8.15
C ALA A 146 28.75 22.81 -8.99
N ASP A 147 28.00 23.86 -9.33
CA ASP A 147 28.50 25.04 -10.06
C ASP A 147 29.58 25.83 -9.30
N LYS A 148 29.74 25.61 -7.99
CA LYS A 148 30.81 26.24 -7.20
C LYS A 148 32.16 25.53 -7.32
N TYR A 149 32.22 24.36 -7.94
CA TYR A 149 33.43 23.56 -8.07
C TYR A 149 34.02 23.67 -9.47
N HIS A 150 35.32 23.93 -9.55
CA HIS A 150 36.02 24.07 -10.83
C HIS A 150 36.41 22.72 -11.45
N LYS A 151 36.56 21.67 -10.64
CA LYS A 151 36.94 20.33 -11.08
C LYS A 151 35.72 19.42 -11.15
N GLY A 152 35.37 18.98 -12.36
CA GLY A 152 34.14 18.21 -12.60
C GLY A 152 34.05 16.91 -11.79
N SER A 153 35.16 16.22 -11.55
CA SER A 153 35.16 14.99 -10.74
C SER A 153 34.87 15.26 -9.25
N VAL A 154 35.34 16.39 -8.71
CA VAL A 154 35.03 16.84 -7.35
C VAL A 154 33.57 17.29 -7.28
N ALA A 155 33.13 18.11 -8.24
CA ALA A 155 31.74 18.56 -8.34
C ALA A 155 30.75 17.40 -8.36
N HIS A 156 31.01 16.37 -9.17
CA HIS A 156 30.18 15.17 -9.26
C HIS A 156 30.09 14.42 -7.93
N ASN A 157 31.22 14.20 -7.26
CA ASN A 157 31.22 13.47 -6.00
C ASN A 157 30.58 14.27 -4.86
N VAL A 158 30.76 15.58 -4.82
CA VAL A 158 30.04 16.45 -3.87
C VAL A 158 28.53 16.42 -4.13
N ALA A 159 28.12 16.49 -5.40
CA ALA A 159 26.72 16.36 -5.81
C ALA A 159 26.12 15.01 -5.37
N SER A 160 26.79 13.90 -5.63
CA SER A 160 26.33 12.58 -5.19
C SER A 160 26.30 12.45 -3.67
N ALA A 161 27.26 13.01 -2.95
CA ALA A 161 27.26 12.99 -1.49
C ALA A 161 26.03 13.71 -0.92
N LEU A 162 25.70 14.88 -1.47
CA LEU A 162 24.51 15.65 -1.14
C LEU A 162 23.23 14.87 -1.43
N GLU A 163 23.14 14.27 -2.62
CA GLU A 163 22.01 13.42 -3.00
C GLU A 163 21.77 12.30 -1.98
N TYR A 164 22.82 11.58 -1.59
CA TYR A 164 22.74 10.51 -0.60
C TYR A 164 22.34 11.03 0.79
N GLN A 165 22.86 12.19 1.22
CA GLN A 165 22.49 12.79 2.51
C GLN A 165 21.00 13.15 2.56
N MET A 166 20.48 13.77 1.49
CA MET A 166 19.09 14.20 1.41
C MET A 166 18.13 13.01 1.27
N ARG A 167 18.56 11.93 0.59
CA ARG A 167 17.75 10.72 0.39
C ARG A 167 17.75 9.77 1.59
N ALA A 168 18.72 9.88 2.49
CA ALA A 168 18.89 8.96 3.62
C ALA A 168 17.64 8.85 4.54
N PRO A 169 16.97 9.95 4.96
CA PRO A 169 15.83 9.87 5.87
C PRO A 169 14.64 9.07 5.32
N GLU A 170 14.49 9.01 4.00
CA GLU A 170 13.30 8.46 3.35
C GLU A 170 13.51 7.14 2.61
N LYS A 171 14.77 6.70 2.40
CA LYS A 171 15.07 5.51 1.58
C LYS A 171 15.96 4.48 2.25
N ASN A 172 17.29 4.68 2.28
CA ASN A 172 18.21 3.64 2.78
C ASN A 172 18.93 4.01 4.09
N GLY A 173 18.58 5.12 4.74
CA GLY A 173 19.11 5.52 6.04
C GLY A 173 20.65 5.49 6.09
N LEU A 174 21.18 4.69 7.02
CA LEU A 174 22.61 4.56 7.26
C LEU A 174 23.41 4.13 6.02
N GLU A 175 22.83 3.36 5.11
CA GLU A 175 23.53 2.94 3.89
C GLU A 175 23.86 4.13 3.00
N ASP A 176 22.93 5.07 2.84
CA ASP A 176 23.16 6.26 2.04
C ASP A 176 24.18 7.18 2.71
N ILE A 177 24.17 7.29 4.04
CA ILE A 177 25.23 8.02 4.78
C ILE A 177 26.61 7.39 4.52
N LYS A 178 26.71 6.05 4.46
CA LYS A 178 27.96 5.38 4.11
C LYS A 178 28.39 5.65 2.66
N LYS A 179 27.46 5.73 1.71
CA LYS A 179 27.73 6.09 0.31
C LYS A 179 28.18 7.55 0.18
N ALA A 180 27.49 8.47 0.88
CA ALA A 180 27.85 9.88 0.91
C ALA A 180 29.30 10.09 1.37
N ARG A 181 29.70 9.40 2.45
CA ARG A 181 31.09 9.42 2.93
C ARG A 181 32.08 9.00 1.87
N LYS A 182 31.85 7.90 1.14
CA LYS A 182 32.77 7.46 0.06
C LYS A 182 32.96 8.52 -1.02
N CYS A 183 31.89 9.21 -1.39
CA CYS A 183 31.96 10.32 -2.35
C CYS A 183 32.77 11.49 -1.79
N LEU A 184 32.58 11.85 -0.51
CA LEU A 184 33.36 12.89 0.14
C LEU A 184 34.84 12.52 0.27
N ASP A 185 35.16 11.27 0.62
CA ASP A 185 36.52 10.76 0.68
C ASP A 185 37.21 10.93 -0.69
N PHE A 186 36.54 10.54 -1.78
CA PHE A 186 37.05 10.76 -3.14
C PHE A 186 37.25 12.25 -3.46
N ALA A 187 36.30 13.10 -3.09
CA ALA A 187 36.38 14.54 -3.33
C ALA A 187 37.57 15.18 -2.57
N ILE A 188 37.84 14.72 -1.34
CA ILE A 188 38.98 15.15 -0.53
C ILE A 188 40.30 14.69 -1.18
N GLU A 189 40.38 13.42 -1.61
CA GLU A 189 41.57 12.88 -2.29
C GLU A 189 41.88 13.58 -3.61
N ASN A 190 40.86 14.11 -4.29
CA ASN A 190 40.97 14.73 -5.61
C ASN A 190 40.75 16.26 -5.57
N TRP A 191 40.89 16.89 -4.41
CA TRP A 191 40.50 18.28 -4.17
C TRP A 191 41.21 19.31 -5.08
N GLU A 192 42.48 19.09 -5.40
CA GLU A 192 43.30 19.98 -6.25
C GLU A 192 43.18 19.68 -7.75
#